data_AF-A0A7S0EZU0-F1
#
_entry.id   AF-A0A7S0EZU0-F1
#
_cell.length_a   1.000
_cell.length_b   1.000
_cell.length_c   1.000
_cell.angle_alpha   90.00
_cell.angle_beta   90.00
_cell.angle_gamma   90.00
#
_symmetry.space_group_name_H-M   'P 1'
#
loop_
_entity.id
_entity.type
_entity.pdbx_description
1 polymer ?
#
loop_
_entity_poly.entity_id
_entity_poly.type
_entity_poly.pdbx_seq_one_letter_code
_entity_poly.pdbx_strand_id
1 'polypeptide(L)'
;AGVASEVDLHVGTLSKAFGSFGGFVACSRSHKQLLICRGRPAIYSTALPMPAVAAALASLKAATPELRATLWKRVQTFGAATGLHPHSAIVPIVVGAEGAALEASAQLLRRGLLVPAIRPPTVPKGTAR
;
A
#
# COMPACT_ATOMS: atom_id res chain seq x y z
N ALA A 1 -3.26 -14.13 17.84
CA ALA A 1 -4.36 -13.15 18.00
C ALA A 1 -3.79 -11.76 17.70
N GLY A 2 -4.53 -10.91 16.98
CA GLY A 2 -4.10 -9.53 16.71
C GLY A 2 -4.72 -8.54 17.70
N VAL A 3 -4.23 -7.30 17.71
CA VAL A 3 -4.73 -6.21 18.59
C VAL A 3 -6.02 -5.55 18.07
N ALA A 4 -6.75 -6.20 17.17
CA ALA A 4 -7.87 -5.56 16.47
C ALA A 4 -9.00 -5.12 17.42
N SER A 5 -9.23 -5.84 18.52
CA SER A 5 -10.20 -5.47 19.55
C SER A 5 -9.76 -4.30 20.43
N GLU A 6 -8.48 -3.91 20.37
CA GLU A 6 -7.89 -2.80 21.15
C GLU A 6 -7.73 -1.53 20.32
N VAL A 7 -8.10 -1.56 19.03
CA VAL A 7 -7.95 -0.43 18.10
C VAL A 7 -9.29 0.29 17.93
N ASP A 8 -9.35 1.57 18.32
CA ASP A 8 -10.56 2.39 18.18
C ASP A 8 -10.90 2.75 16.72
N LEU A 9 -9.86 3.02 15.91
CA LEU A 9 -9.97 3.53 14.54
C LEU A 9 -9.08 2.73 13.59
N HIS A 10 -9.69 2.01 12.66
CA HIS A 10 -8.98 1.38 11.55
C HIS A 10 -9.02 2.27 10.31
N VAL A 11 -7.88 2.86 9.96
CA VAL A 11 -7.74 3.67 8.75
C VAL A 11 -7.15 2.82 7.63
N GLY A 12 -7.80 2.83 6.47
CA GLY A 12 -7.39 2.03 5.32
C GLY A 12 -7.52 2.78 4.00
N THR A 13 -6.88 2.24 2.97
CA THR A 13 -6.92 2.77 1.61
C THR A 13 -7.52 1.75 0.65
N LEU A 14 -8.26 2.24 -0.34
CA LEU A 14 -8.81 1.45 -1.43
C LEU A 14 -7.89 1.46 -2.68
N SER A 15 -6.79 2.22 -2.66
CA SER A 15 -5.90 2.39 -3.82
C SER A 15 -4.69 1.46 -3.88
N LYS A 16 -4.62 0.46 -2.98
CA LYS A 16 -3.56 -0.55 -2.97
C LYS A 16 -4.12 -1.92 -3.33
N ALA A 17 -4.20 -2.83 -2.37
CA ALA A 17 -4.67 -4.20 -2.60
C ALA A 17 -6.09 -4.28 -3.18
N PHE A 18 -6.94 -3.29 -2.93
CA PHE A 18 -8.29 -3.23 -3.47
C PHE A 18 -8.36 -2.79 -4.94
N GLY A 19 -7.29 -2.20 -5.50
CA GLY A 19 -7.23 -1.81 -6.91
C GLY A 19 -8.26 -0.74 -7.33
N SER A 20 -8.72 0.10 -6.41
CA SER A 20 -9.70 1.15 -6.67
C SER A 20 -9.18 2.53 -6.20
N PHE A 21 -10.06 3.44 -5.79
CA PHE A 21 -9.73 4.79 -5.34
C PHE A 21 -10.53 5.15 -4.08
N GLY A 22 -9.87 5.84 -3.15
CA GLY A 22 -10.45 6.31 -1.90
C GLY A 22 -9.78 5.75 -0.64
N GLY A 23 -10.36 6.10 0.50
CA GLY A 23 -9.94 5.64 1.82
C GLY A 23 -11.15 5.48 2.74
N PHE A 24 -10.96 4.81 3.87
CA PHE A 24 -12.03 4.57 4.84
C PHE A 24 -11.49 4.64 6.27
N VAL A 25 -12.42 4.87 7.21
CA VAL A 25 -12.20 4.71 8.64
C VAL A 25 -13.29 3.76 9.16
N ALA A 26 -12.90 2.59 9.64
CA ALA A 26 -13.81 1.67 10.34
C ALA A 26 -13.66 1.91 11.85
N CYS A 27 -14.76 2.27 12.50
CA CYS A 27 -14.79 2.71 13.89
C CYS A 27 -16.20 2.57 14.48
N SER A 28 -16.31 2.81 15.79
CA SER A 28 -17.61 2.87 16.48
C SER A 28 -18.54 3.97 15.90
N ARG A 29 -19.84 3.86 16.20
CA ARG A 29 -20.85 4.83 15.74
C ARG A 29 -20.60 6.26 16.24
N SER A 30 -20.16 6.43 17.49
CA SER A 30 -19.86 7.75 18.08
C SER A 30 -18.70 8.43 17.35
N HIS A 31 -17.61 7.70 17.12
CA HIS A 31 -16.46 8.17 16.33
C HIS A 31 -16.86 8.52 14.90
N LYS A 32 -17.65 7.68 14.23
CA LYS A 32 -18.16 7.97 12.87
C LYS A 32 -18.95 9.29 12.84
N GLN A 33 -19.84 9.51 13.80
CA GLN A 33 -20.65 10.72 13.87
C GLN A 33 -19.76 11.96 14.03
N LEU A 34 -18.77 11.90 14.91
CA LEU A 34 -17.80 12.98 15.10
C LEU A 34 -17.04 13.29 13.80
N LEU A 35 -16.52 12.25 13.12
CA LEU A 35 -15.76 12.41 11.88
C LEU A 35 -16.59 13.01 10.75
N ILE A 36 -17.85 12.62 10.59
CA ILE A 36 -18.74 13.18 9.56
C ILE A 36 -19.13 14.62 9.90
N CYS A 37 -19.37 14.94 11.17
CA CYS A 37 -19.79 16.28 11.60
C CYS A 37 -18.65 17.30 11.72
N ARG A 38 -17.41 16.87 11.94
CA ARG A 38 -16.26 17.76 12.19
C ARG A 38 -15.12 17.61 11.20
N GLY A 39 -15.05 16.50 10.46
CA GLY A 39 -14.01 16.24 9.49
C GLY A 39 -14.16 17.11 8.27
N ARG A 40 -13.38 18.20 8.18
CA ARG A 40 -13.38 19.12 7.03
C ARG A 40 -13.29 18.39 5.67
N PRO A 41 -12.42 17.36 5.49
CA PRO A 41 -12.37 16.64 4.22
C PRO A 41 -13.64 15.87 3.89
N ALA A 42 -14.40 15.41 4.90
CA ALA A 42 -15.67 14.72 4.67
C ALA A 42 -16.82 15.69 4.33
N ILE A 43 -16.76 16.91 4.86
CA ILE A 43 -17.81 17.94 4.70
C ILE A 43 -17.61 18.74 3.40
N TYR A 44 -16.37 19.10 3.09
CA TYR A 44 -16.04 20.07 2.03
C TYR A 44 -15.37 19.42 0.81
N SER A 45 -15.51 18.11 0.64
CA SER A 45 -15.01 17.39 -0.54
C SER A 45 -16.12 16.59 -1.21
N THR A 46 -16.05 16.50 -2.53
CA THR A 46 -16.99 15.70 -3.32
C THR A 46 -16.87 14.22 -2.96
N ALA A 47 -18.02 13.54 -2.86
CA ALA A 47 -18.05 12.10 -2.63
C ALA A 47 -17.30 11.32 -3.73
N LEU A 48 -16.85 10.11 -3.38
CA LEU A 48 -16.16 9.23 -4.32
C LEU A 48 -17.06 8.90 -5.52
N PRO A 49 -16.52 8.86 -6.75
CA PRO A 49 -17.27 8.42 -7.93
C PRO A 49 -17.85 7.02 -7.75
N MET A 50 -19.12 6.84 -8.13
CA MET A 50 -19.84 5.57 -8.01
C MET A 50 -19.09 4.36 -8.60
N PRO A 51 -18.46 4.45 -9.79
CA PRO A 51 -17.71 3.33 -10.34
C PRO A 51 -16.53 2.88 -9.45
N ALA A 52 -15.84 3.82 -8.80
CA ALA A 52 -14.74 3.49 -7.89
C ALA A 52 -15.24 2.77 -6.64
N VAL A 53 -16.37 3.21 -6.08
CA VAL A 53 -17.01 2.54 -4.93
C VAL A 53 -17.44 1.13 -5.29
N ALA A 54 -18.08 0.94 -6.45
CA ALA A 54 -18.50 -0.37 -6.94
C ALA A 54 -17.30 -1.32 -7.16
N ALA A 55 -16.23 -0.84 -7.77
CA ALA A 55 -15.00 -1.62 -7.97
C ALA A 55 -14.35 -2.04 -6.63
N ALA A 56 -14.31 -1.13 -5.65
CA ALA A 56 -13.79 -1.44 -4.33
C ALA A 56 -14.63 -2.51 -3.61
N LEU A 57 -15.96 -2.42 -3.70
CA LEU A 57 -16.86 -3.42 -3.13
C LEU A 57 -16.72 -4.79 -3.81
N ALA A 58 -16.58 -4.81 -5.14
CA ALA A 58 -16.35 -6.04 -5.89
C ALA A 58 -15.00 -6.68 -5.51
N SER A 59 -13.95 -5.88 -5.41
CA SER A 59 -12.62 -6.32 -4.98
C SER A 59 -12.64 -6.92 -3.56
N LEU A 60 -13.35 -6.28 -2.63
CA LEU A 60 -13.52 -6.80 -1.27
C LEU A 60 -14.22 -8.17 -1.26
N LYS A 61 -15.25 -8.36 -2.09
CA LYS A 61 -15.96 -9.64 -2.21
C LYS A 61 -15.12 -10.72 -2.88
N ALA A 62 -14.24 -10.34 -3.80
CA ALA A 62 -13.33 -11.24 -4.49
C ALA A 62 -12.07 -11.58 -3.68
N ALA A 63 -11.81 -10.89 -2.57
CA ALA A 63 -10.63 -11.11 -1.75
C ALA A 63 -10.74 -12.45 -0.99
N THR A 64 -9.82 -13.38 -1.29
CA THR A 64 -9.77 -14.69 -0.64
C THR A 64 -8.41 -14.94 0.06
N PRO A 65 -8.35 -15.86 1.05
CA PRO A 65 -7.09 -16.26 1.68
C PRO A 65 -6.03 -16.79 0.69
N GLU A 66 -6.46 -17.42 -0.40
CA GLU A 66 -5.58 -18.04 -1.41
C GLU A 66 -4.78 -16.99 -2.19
N LEU A 67 -5.35 -15.80 -2.44
CA LEU A 67 -4.62 -14.68 -3.04
C LEU A 67 -3.43 -14.27 -2.15
N ARG A 68 -3.64 -14.24 -0.83
CA ARG A 68 -2.59 -13.92 0.13
C ARG A 68 -1.54 -15.02 0.22
N ALA A 69 -1.95 -16.28 0.20
CA ALA A 69 -1.03 -17.42 0.17
C ALA A 69 -0.15 -17.39 -1.10
N THR A 70 -0.76 -17.09 -2.25
CA THR A 70 -0.05 -16.94 -3.53
C THR A 70 0.97 -15.80 -3.48
N LEU A 71 0.60 -14.66 -2.91
CA LEU A 71 1.52 -13.54 -2.69
C LEU A 71 2.74 -13.97 -1.85
N TRP A 72 2.51 -14.64 -0.71
CA TRP A 72 3.59 -15.07 0.16
C TRP A 72 4.50 -16.12 -0.49
N LYS A 73 3.95 -17.03 -1.29
CA LYS A 73 4.76 -17.96 -2.09
C LYS A 73 5.70 -17.21 -3.04
N ARG A 74 5.20 -16.18 -3.73
CA ARG A 74 6.03 -15.35 -4.64
C ARG A 74 7.10 -14.56 -3.88
N VAL A 75 6.77 -14.01 -2.72
CA VAL A 75 7.74 -13.31 -1.85
C VAL A 75 8.85 -14.25 -1.41
N GLN A 76 8.53 -15.49 -1.00
CA GLN A 76 9.52 -16.50 -0.64
C GLN A 76 10.39 -16.91 -1.83
N THR A 77 9.79 -17.13 -3.01
CA THR A 77 10.54 -17.43 -4.24
C THR A 77 11.50 -16.30 -4.60
N PHE A 78 11.06 -15.04 -4.49
CA PHE A 78 11.91 -13.88 -4.74
C PHE A 78 13.06 -13.79 -3.75
N GLY A 79 12.80 -14.01 -2.45
CA GLY A 79 13.85 -14.05 -1.42
C GLY A 79 14.89 -15.12 -1.70
N ALA A 80 14.46 -16.36 -2.00
CA ALA A 80 15.36 -17.45 -2.35
C ALA A 80 16.20 -17.16 -3.60
N ALA A 81 15.63 -16.54 -4.64
CA ALA A 81 16.33 -16.23 -5.88
C ALA A 81 17.34 -15.08 -5.73
N THR A 82 17.17 -14.19 -4.75
CA THR A 82 17.99 -12.99 -4.55
C THR A 82 18.93 -13.06 -3.35
N GLY A 83 18.77 -14.07 -2.49
CA GLY A 83 19.44 -14.13 -1.18
C GLY A 83 18.88 -13.14 -0.16
N LEU A 84 17.74 -12.49 -0.46
CA LEU A 84 17.08 -11.56 0.45
C LEU A 84 16.14 -12.30 1.42
N HIS A 85 15.93 -11.72 2.59
CA HIS A 85 15.00 -12.23 3.61
C HIS A 85 13.81 -11.27 3.78
N PRO A 86 12.82 -11.29 2.86
CA PRO A 86 11.70 -10.38 2.92
C PRO A 86 10.73 -10.71 4.08
N HIS A 87 10.50 -9.73 4.96
CA HIS A 87 9.51 -9.83 6.04
C HIS A 87 8.12 -9.30 5.64
N SER A 88 7.99 -8.77 4.43
CA SER A 88 6.73 -8.22 3.89
C SER A 88 6.66 -8.39 2.37
N ALA A 89 5.50 -8.10 1.78
CA ALA A 89 5.33 -8.07 0.33
C ALA A 89 6.04 -6.89 -0.38
N ILE A 90 6.55 -5.92 0.39
CA ILE A 90 7.39 -4.83 -0.09
C ILE A 90 8.83 -5.16 0.28
N VAL A 91 9.71 -5.28 -0.72
CA VAL A 91 11.12 -5.65 -0.52
C VAL A 91 12.02 -4.49 -0.94
N PRO A 92 12.46 -3.64 0.00
CA PRO A 92 13.34 -2.51 -0.31
C PRO A 92 14.80 -2.96 -0.53
N ILE A 93 15.48 -2.42 -1.54
CA ILE A 93 16.92 -2.63 -1.77
C ILE A 93 17.63 -1.27 -1.59
N VAL A 94 18.27 -1.06 -0.44
CA VAL A 94 18.91 0.23 -0.15
C VAL A 94 20.19 0.38 -0.96
N VAL A 95 20.19 1.37 -1.85
CA VAL A 95 21.34 1.77 -2.69
C VAL A 95 22.12 2.93 -2.06
N GLY A 96 21.43 3.80 -1.32
CA GLY A 96 22.01 4.93 -0.61
C GLY A 96 21.93 6.23 -1.40
N ALA A 97 22.84 6.44 -2.35
CA ALA A 97 22.90 7.68 -3.14
C ALA A 97 21.77 7.77 -4.19
N GLU A 98 21.17 8.96 -4.33
CA GLU A 98 20.03 9.17 -5.24
C GLU A 98 20.38 8.88 -6.70
N GLY A 99 21.54 9.33 -7.17
CA GLY A 99 22.01 9.08 -8.54
C GLY A 99 22.24 7.60 -8.82
N ALA A 100 22.78 6.85 -7.85
CA ALA A 100 22.98 5.42 -7.98
C ALA A 100 21.65 4.66 -8.03
N ALA A 101 20.65 5.06 -7.23
CA ALA A 101 19.32 4.45 -7.27
C ALA A 101 18.61 4.73 -8.61
N LEU A 102 18.72 5.95 -9.15
CA LEU A 102 18.19 6.32 -10.46
C LEU A 102 18.84 5.52 -11.60
N GLU A 103 20.16 5.39 -11.59
CA GLU A 103 20.88 4.60 -12.60
C GLU A 103 20.50 3.12 -12.52
N ALA A 104 20.42 2.54 -11.31
CA ALA A 104 19.97 1.17 -11.11
C ALA A 104 18.53 0.95 -11.64
N SER A 105 17.62 1.88 -11.34
CA SER A 105 16.24 1.86 -11.85
C SER A 105 16.20 1.91 -13.39
N ALA A 106 17.01 2.77 -14.01
CA ALA A 106 17.11 2.86 -15.47
C ALA A 106 17.69 1.59 -16.10
N GLN A 107 18.70 0.98 -15.48
CA GLN A 107 19.27 -0.30 -15.92
C GLN A 107 18.26 -1.44 -15.85
N LEU A 108 17.48 -1.52 -14.76
CA LEU A 108 16.42 -2.51 -14.62
C LEU A 108 15.32 -2.31 -15.67
N LEU A 109 14.94 -1.07 -15.94
CA LEU A 109 13.95 -0.76 -16.97
C LEU A 109 14.43 -1.18 -18.37
N ARG A 110 15.71 -0.95 -18.71
CA ARG A 110 16.32 -1.44 -19.95
C ARG A 110 16.30 -2.96 -20.08
N ARG A 111 16.20 -3.69 -18.96
CA ARG A 111 16.06 -5.16 -18.90
C ARG A 111 14.59 -5.62 -18.80
N GLY A 112 13.62 -4.72 -18.95
CA GLY A 112 12.19 -5.02 -18.90
C GLY A 112 11.60 -5.08 -17.49
N LEU A 113 12.32 -4.60 -16.47
CA LEU A 113 11.89 -4.61 -15.07
C LEU A 113 11.62 -3.18 -14.59
N LEU A 114 10.33 -2.83 -14.40
CA LEU A 114 9.96 -1.54 -13.84
C LEU A 114 10.09 -1.54 -12.32
N VAL A 115 11.23 -1.05 -11.82
CA VAL A 115 11.52 -0.88 -10.40
C VAL A 115 11.90 0.58 -10.15
N PRO A 116 10.94 1.45 -9.76
CA PRO A 116 11.19 2.88 -9.60
C PRO A 116 12.09 3.18 -8.39
N ALA A 117 13.08 4.06 -8.59
CA ALA A 117 13.91 4.58 -7.49
C ALA A 117 13.09 5.48 -6.55
N ILE A 118 13.10 5.14 -5.26
CA ILE A 118 12.53 5.93 -4.16
C ILE A 118 13.64 6.74 -3.51
N ARG A 119 13.46 8.07 -3.46
CA ARG A 119 14.45 9.05 -2.99
C ARG A 119 13.78 10.16 -2.16
N PRO A 120 14.53 11.05 -1.49
CA PRO A 120 13.96 12.21 -0.83
C PRO A 120 12.98 12.99 -1.73
N PRO A 121 11.87 13.51 -1.18
CA PRO A 121 11.49 13.53 0.24
C PRO A 121 10.81 12.25 0.76
N THR A 122 10.60 11.24 -0.08
CA THR A 122 9.87 10.00 0.30
C THR A 122 10.65 9.13 1.29
N VAL A 123 11.98 9.18 1.23
CA VAL A 123 12.90 8.52 2.17
C VAL A 123 13.99 9.49 2.62
N PRO A 124 14.60 9.27 3.80
CA PRO A 124 15.74 10.08 4.25
C PRO A 124 16.89 10.12 3.25
N LYS A 125 17.66 11.22 3.25
CA LYS A 125 18.90 11.34 2.46
C LYS A 125 19.86 10.19 2.79
N GLY A 126 20.53 9.67 1.78
CA GLY A 126 21.46 8.54 1.93
C GLY A 126 20.78 7.17 2.11
N THR A 127 19.45 7.08 1.95
CA THR A 127 18.69 5.82 2.03
C THR A 127 17.85 5.53 0.78
N ALA A 128 18.26 6.09 -0.37
CA ALA A 128 17.57 5.83 -1.64
C ALA A 128 17.58 4.33 -1.97
N ARG A 129 16.51 3.83 -2.57
CA ARG A 129 16.23 2.39 -2.76
C ARG A 129 15.30 2.10 -3.91
#